data_AF-A0A9D9S2S4-F1
#
_entry.id   AF-A0A9D9S2S4-F1
#
_cell.length_a   1.000
_cell.length_b   1.000
_cell.length_c   1.000
_cell.angle_alpha   90.00
_cell.angle_beta   90.00
_cell.angle_gamma   90.00
#
_symmetry.space_group_name_H-M   'P 1'
#
loop_
_entity.id
_entity.type
_entity.pdbx_description
1 polymer ?
#
loop_
_entity_poly.entity_id
_entity_poly.type
_entity_poly.pdbx_seq_one_letter_code
_entity_poly.pdbx_strand_id
1 'polypeptide(L)'
;MENCLTYALRMWRFGRPSDHLVIRRSHWGAFPHFAVIFEMQNGDLEKREYVPLKPRRRFIPPLFFKGVEKITYYRLQEMQDARQNHQS
;
A
#
# COMPACT_ATOMS: atom_id res chain seq x y z
N MET A 1 10.77 -11.04 -11.77
CA MET A 1 9.42 -11.27 -11.20
C MET A 1 9.50 -10.86 -9.75
N GLU A 2 8.63 -9.97 -9.30
CA GLU A 2 8.62 -9.48 -7.91
C GLU A 2 7.30 -9.85 -7.24
N ASN A 3 7.24 -9.74 -5.92
CA ASN A 3 6.01 -9.85 -5.17
C ASN A 3 5.80 -8.64 -4.26
N CYS A 4 4.58 -8.45 -3.77
CA CYS A 4 4.24 -7.28 -2.95
C CYS A 4 5.04 -7.20 -1.64
N LEU A 5 5.41 -8.34 -1.03
CA LEU A 5 6.21 -8.38 0.19
C LEU A 5 7.66 -7.95 -0.08
N THR A 6 8.31 -8.52 -1.10
CA THR A 6 9.69 -8.17 -1.47
C THR A 6 9.80 -6.72 -1.93
N TYR A 7 8.80 -6.24 -2.67
CA TYR A 7 8.72 -4.84 -3.05
C TYR A 7 8.58 -3.94 -1.82
N ALA A 8 7.66 -4.25 -0.90
CA ALA A 8 7.44 -3.44 0.30
C ALA A 8 8.66 -3.44 1.21
N LEU A 9 9.32 -4.59 1.42
CA LEU A 9 10.56 -4.67 2.20
C LEU A 9 11.71 -3.89 1.55
N ARG A 10 11.84 -3.95 0.22
CA ARG A 10 12.86 -3.16 -0.50
C ARG A 10 12.63 -1.67 -0.30
N MET A 11 11.39 -1.22 -0.41
CA MET A 11 11.02 0.20 -0.23
C MET A 11 11.21 0.65 1.22
N TRP A 12 10.75 -0.16 2.18
CA TRP A 12 10.84 0.16 3.61
C TRP A 12 12.29 0.17 4.11
N ARG A 13 13.18 -0.67 3.55
CA ARG A 13 14.61 -0.65 3.88
C ARG A 13 15.27 0.70 3.65
N PHE A 14 14.79 1.49 2.69
CA PHE A 14 15.31 2.83 2.40
C PHE A 14 14.41 3.94 2.96
N GLY A 15 13.41 3.58 3.78
CA GLY A 15 12.51 4.52 4.43
C GLY A 15 13.13 5.19 5.66
N ARG A 16 12.45 6.24 6.13
CA ARG A 16 12.68 6.95 7.39
C ARG A 16 11.96 6.25 8.54
N PRO A 17 12.29 6.56 9.81
CA PRO A 17 11.56 6.03 10.96
C PRO A 17 10.06 6.37 10.98
N SER A 18 9.65 7.43 10.27
CA SER A 18 8.26 7.82 10.06
C SER A 18 7.52 6.97 9.02
N ASP A 19 8.20 6.06 8.32
CA ASP A 19 7.60 5.28 7.25
C ASP A 19 7.09 3.94 7.76
N HIS A 20 5.87 3.59 7.36
CA HIS A 20 5.12 2.50 7.95
C HIS A 20 4.91 1.36 6.95
N LEU A 21 5.29 0.15 7.34
CA LEU A 21 4.90 -1.07 6.61
C LEU A 21 3.46 -1.43 6.99
N VAL A 22 2.59 -1.52 5.99
CA VAL A 22 1.17 -1.81 6.17
C VAL A 22 0.81 -3.14 5.54
N ILE A 23 0.06 -3.94 6.29
CA ILE A 23 -0.47 -5.23 5.85
C ILE A 23 -1.99 -5.10 5.78
N ARG A 24 -2.58 -5.43 4.63
CA ARG A 24 -4.04 -5.50 4.46
C ARG A 24 -4.47 -6.83 3.85
N ARG A 25 -5.75 -7.15 3.97
CA ARG A 25 -6.33 -8.27 3.22
C ARG A 25 -6.35 -7.95 1.72
N SER A 26 -5.95 -8.90 0.89
CA SER A 26 -6.07 -8.76 -0.57
C SER A 26 -7.53 -8.77 -1.00
N HIS A 27 -7.90 -7.90 -1.96
CA HIS A 27 -9.23 -7.92 -2.59
C HIS A 27 -9.47 -9.16 -3.47
N TRP A 28 -8.40 -9.91 -3.81
CA TRP A 28 -8.43 -10.95 -4.84
C TRP A 28 -8.10 -12.36 -4.33
N GLY A 29 -7.92 -12.54 -3.02
CA GLY A 29 -7.62 -13.84 -2.41
C GLY A 29 -7.34 -13.74 -0.90
N ALA A 30 -6.97 -14.87 -0.28
CA ALA A 30 -6.72 -14.94 1.17
C ALA A 30 -5.36 -14.39 1.61
N PHE A 31 -4.44 -14.13 0.67
CA PHE A 31 -3.07 -13.72 1.02
C PHE A 31 -2.99 -12.24 1.44
N PRO A 32 -2.18 -11.91 2.45
CA PRO A 32 -1.93 -10.53 2.84
C PRO A 32 -1.28 -9.74 1.70
N HIS A 33 -1.71 -8.50 1.53
CA HIS A 33 -1.11 -7.54 0.62
C HIS A 33 -0.32 -6.51 1.42
N PHE A 34 0.94 -6.32 1.01
CA PHE A 34 1.89 -5.43 1.67
C PHE A 34 1.99 -4.12 0.91
N ALA A 35 1.99 -3.02 1.66
CA ALA A 35 2.19 -1.67 1.17
C ALA A 35 3.12 -0.93 2.12
N VAL A 36 3.74 0.16 1.65
CA VAL A 36 4.52 1.08 2.48
C VAL A 36 3.87 2.44 2.42
N ILE A 37 3.74 3.10 3.56
CA ILE A 37 3.31 4.50 3.67
C ILE A 37 4.52 5.34 4.02
N PHE A 38 4.79 6.34 3.20
CA PHE A 38 5.80 7.35 3.41
C PHE A 38 5.16 8.63 3.92
N GLU A 39 5.70 9.20 4.99
CA GLU A 39 5.28 10.50 5.48
C GLU A 39 6.13 11.60 4.83
N MET A 40 5.47 12.49 4.10
CA MET A 40 6.11 13.63 3.47
C MET A 40 6.36 14.75 4.48
N GLN A 41 7.31 15.64 4.18
CA GLN A 41 7.67 16.76 5.08
C GLN A 41 6.52 17.73 5.36
N ASN A 42 5.53 17.78 4.47
CA ASN A 42 4.32 18.60 4.61
C ASN A 42 3.18 17.89 5.38
N GLY A 43 3.39 16.67 5.86
CA GLY A 43 2.39 15.86 6.55
C GLY A 43 1.46 15.06 5.63
N ASP A 44 1.65 15.12 4.31
CA ASP A 44 0.94 14.23 3.39
C ASP A 44 1.47 12.81 3.48
N LEU A 45 0.62 11.82 3.16
CA LEU A 45 1.00 10.42 3.16
C LEU A 45 1.04 9.88 1.73
N GLU A 46 2.15 9.27 1.37
CA GLU A 46 2.31 8.58 0.10
C GLU A 46 2.32 7.07 0.33
N LYS A 47 1.27 6.40 -0.11
CA LYS A 47 1.17 4.95 -0.04
C LYS A 47 1.64 4.32 -1.34
N ARG A 48 2.65 3.47 -1.27
CA ARG A 48 3.16 2.68 -2.39
C ARG A 48 2.84 1.21 -2.22
N GLU A 49 2.33 0.59 -3.27
CA GLU A 49 1.99 -0.83 -3.30
C GLU A 49 2.28 -1.47 -4.66
N TYR A 50 2.71 -2.73 -4.68
CA TYR A 50 2.93 -3.48 -5.92
C TYR A 50 1.75 -4.40 -6.21
N VAL A 51 0.98 -4.08 -7.25
CA VAL A 51 -0.29 -4.73 -7.58
C VAL A 51 -0.21 -5.52 -8.89
N PRO A 52 -0.88 -6.66 -9.02
CA PRO A 52 -0.86 -7.44 -10.26
C PRO A 52 -1.51 -6.68 -11.41
N LEU A 53 -0.92 -6.75 -12.62
CA LEU A 53 -1.45 -6.11 -13.83
C LEU A 53 -2.82 -6.65 -14.25
N LYS A 54 -3.01 -7.95 -14.11
CA LYS A 54 -4.26 -8.66 -14.44
C LYS A 54 -4.65 -9.54 -13.26
N PRO A 55 -5.27 -8.98 -12.21
CA PRO A 55 -5.70 -9.76 -11.06
C PRO A 55 -6.72 -10.82 -11.51
N ARG A 56 -6.56 -12.05 -11.03
CA ARG A 56 -7.55 -13.11 -11.17
C ARG A 56 -7.93 -13.57 -9.77
N ARG A 57 -9.22 -13.70 -9.48
CA ARG A 57 -9.68 -14.29 -8.21
C ARG A 57 -9.15 -15.71 -8.12
N ARG A 58 -8.39 -16.00 -7.07
CA ARG A 58 -7.88 -17.32 -6.75
C ARG A 58 -7.93 -17.51 -5.24
N PHE A 59 -8.17 -18.74 -4.81
CA PHE A 59 -8.11 -19.09 -3.39
C PHE A 59 -6.72 -18.77 -2.82
N ILE A 60 -5.68 -19.18 -3.55
CA ILE A 60 -4.29 -18.83 -3.29
C ILE A 60 -3.83 -17.88 -4.40
N PRO A 61 -3.66 -16.58 -4.10
CA PRO A 61 -3.11 -15.66 -5.07
C PRO A 61 -1.64 -16.00 -5.36
N PRO A 62 -1.14 -15.68 -6.56
CA PRO A 62 0.20 -16.03 -6.95
C PRO A 62 1.22 -15.31 -6.06
N LEU A 63 2.19 -16.08 -5.51
CA LEU A 63 3.29 -15.53 -4.72
C LEU A 63 4.20 -14.63 -5.56
N PHE A 64 4.32 -14.85 -6.86
CA PHE A 64 5.06 -14.01 -7.79
C PHE A 64 4.16 -13.64 -8.97
N PHE A 65 4.13 -12.37 -9.34
CA PHE A 65 3.29 -11.91 -10.44
C PHE A 65 3.94 -10.78 -11.23
N LYS A 66 3.48 -10.60 -12.48
CA LYS A 66 3.76 -9.36 -13.22
C LYS A 66 2.83 -8.29 -12.67
N GLY A 67 3.40 -7.30 -12.00
CA GLY A 67 2.68 -6.20 -11.38
C GLY A 67 3.21 -4.84 -11.78
N VAL A 68 2.54 -3.81 -11.27
CA VAL A 68 2.90 -2.41 -11.38
C VAL A 68 2.94 -1.79 -10.00
N GLU A 69 3.81 -0.81 -9.84
CA GLU A 69 3.79 0.09 -8.70
C GLU A 69 2.55 0.99 -8.81
N LYS A 70 1.79 1.05 -7.72
CA LYS A 70 0.66 1.96 -7.56
C LYS A 70 0.98 2.89 -6.40
N ILE A 71 0.96 4.17 -6.69
CA ILE A 71 1.18 5.24 -5.72
C ILE A 71 -0.18 5.91 -5.46
N THR A 72 -0.53 6.03 -4.19
CA THR A 72 -1.75 6.73 -3.74
C THR A 72 -1.32 7.83 -2.80
N TYR A 73 -1.68 9.07 -3.12
CA TYR A 73 -1.42 10.23 -2.27
C TYR A 73 -2.64 10.49 -1.41
N TYR A 74 -2.43 10.60 -0.10
CA TYR A 74 -3.43 11.06 0.84
C TYR A 74 -3.01 12.44 1.33
N ARG A 75 -3.79 13.44 0.97
CA ARG A 75 -3.55 14.81 1.43
C ARG A 75 -4.08 14.99 2.83
N LEU A 76 -3.31 15.62 3.70
CA LEU A 76 -3.68 15.82 5.10
C LEU A 76 -5.05 16.53 5.23
N GLN A 77 -5.29 17.53 4.38
CA GLN A 77 -6.55 18.27 4.34
C GLN A 77 -7.76 17.36 4.10
N GLU A 78 -7.67 16.49 3.08
CA GLU A 78 -8.75 15.55 2.72
C GLU A 78 -9.00 14.52 3.83
N MET A 79 -7.95 14.12 4.57
CA MET A 79 -8.07 13.22 5.71
C MET A 79 -8.72 13.87 6.93
N GLN A 80 -8.46 15.17 7.16
CA GLN A 80 -9.09 15.93 8.24
C GLN A 80 -10.59 16.11 7.97
N ASP A 81 -10.95 16.48 6.73
CA ASP A 81 -12.35 16.68 6.31
C ASP A 81 -13.14 15.36 6.40
N ALA A 82 -12.54 14.24 5.99
CA ALA A 82 -13.17 12.91 6.11
C ALA A 82 -13.39 12.47 7.57
N ARG A 83 -12.52 12.86 8.51
CA ARG A 83 -12.69 12.56 9.93
C ARG A 83 -13.83 13.36 10.56
N GLN A 84 -13.99 14.63 10.19
CA GLN A 84 -15.06 15.49 10.72
C GLN A 84 -16.44 15.00 10.27
N ASN A 85 -16.59 14.59 9.01
CA ASN A 85 -17.85 14.07 8.46
C ASN A 85 -18.30 12.72 9.03
N HIS A 86 -17.39 11.94 9.63
CA HIS A 86 -17.75 10.67 10.28
C HIS A 86 -18.11 10.80 11.77
N GLN A 87 -17.93 11.99 12.35
CA GLN A 87 -18.29 12.28 13.75
C GLN A 87 -19.58 13.10 13.87
N SER A 88 -20.22 13.45 12.76
CA SER A 88 -21.49 14.19 12.69
C SER A 88 -22.71 13.28 12.54
#